data_AF-A0A968Q193-F1
#
_entry.id   AF-A0A968Q193-F1
#
_cell.length_a   1.000
_cell.length_b   1.000
_cell.length_c   1.000
_cell.angle_alpha   90.00
_cell.angle_beta   90.00
_cell.angle_gamma   90.00
#
_symmetry.space_group_name_H-M   'P 1'
#
loop_
_entity.id
_entity.type
_entity.pdbx_description
1 polymer ?
#
loop_
_entity_poly.entity_id
_entity_poly.type
_entity_poly.pdbx_seq_one_letter_code
_entity_poly.pdbx_strand_id
1 'polypeptide(L)'
;MDIKLLAWPGLVTVLALLLYYSLSIGVGIARAKYKVPAPTITGDENFERAFRTHQNTLEQLVIFLPSLWLFSIFNNPVWGAAIGGVWVLGRIGYAWGYYTAAEKRGPGFAIASLATLALLVGSAIAIVGKLIN
;
A
#
# COMPACT_ATOMS: atom_id res chain seq x y z
N MET A 1 13.42 8.43 -21.24
CA MET A 1 12.07 8.33 -20.64
C MET A 1 11.53 9.74 -20.48
N ASP A 2 10.33 10.02 -21.00
CA ASP A 2 9.70 11.34 -20.82
C ASP A 2 9.27 11.49 -19.35
N ILE A 3 9.71 12.59 -18.72
CA ILE A 3 9.36 12.94 -17.34
C ILE A 3 7.84 13.03 -17.12
N LYS A 4 7.08 13.39 -18.17
CA LYS A 4 5.61 13.41 -18.13
C LYS A 4 5.02 12.02 -17.88
N LEU A 5 5.67 10.96 -18.34
CA LEU A 5 5.21 9.59 -18.08
C LEU A 5 5.43 9.17 -16.62
N LEU A 6 6.40 9.76 -15.93
CA LEU A 6 6.62 9.55 -14.49
C LEU A 6 5.55 10.22 -13.62
N ALA A 7 4.74 11.12 -14.17
CA ALA A 7 3.59 11.67 -13.45
C ALA A 7 2.56 10.59 -13.08
N TRP A 8 2.45 9.51 -13.86
CA TRP A 8 1.54 8.40 -13.57
C TRP A 8 1.89 7.64 -12.28
N PRO A 9 3.10 7.07 -12.11
CA PRO A 9 3.48 6.46 -10.83
C PRO A 9 3.61 7.49 -9.69
N GLY A 10 3.89 8.76 -10.01
CA GLY A 10 3.83 9.86 -9.05
C GLY A 10 2.43 10.05 -8.47
N LEU A 11 1.39 10.08 -9.32
CA LEU A 11 0.00 10.16 -8.88
C LEU A 11 -0.38 8.97 -8.00
N VAL A 12 0.03 7.76 -8.39
CA VAL A 12 -0.21 6.55 -7.58
C VAL A 12 0.46 6.65 -6.21
N THR A 13 1.69 7.17 -6.16
CA THR A 13 2.40 7.43 -4.89
C THR A 13 1.60 8.39 -4.01
N VAL A 14 1.10 9.50 -4.58
CA VAL A 14 0.26 10.46 -3.83
C VAL A 14 -1.00 9.79 -3.30
N LEU A 15 -1.70 9.00 -4.12
CA LEU A 15 -2.91 8.29 -3.69
C LEU A 15 -2.63 7.27 -2.59
N ALA A 16 -1.53 6.53 -2.67
CA ALA A 16 -1.10 5.58 -1.64
C ALA A 16 -0.79 6.28 -0.30
N LEU A 17 -0.12 7.44 -0.36
CA LEU A 17 0.19 8.25 0.82
C LEU A 17 -1.05 8.90 1.43
N LEU A 18 -1.98 9.39 0.60
CA LEU A 18 -3.27 9.91 1.08
C LEU A 18 -4.10 8.83 1.76
N LEU A 19 -4.12 7.61 1.19
CA LEU A 19 -4.75 6.46 1.83
C LEU A 19 -4.10 6.18 3.20
N TYR A 20 -2.78 6.08 3.27
CA TYR A 20 -2.07 5.86 4.53
C TYR A 20 -2.35 6.94 5.57
N TYR A 21 -2.32 8.22 5.18
CA TYR A 21 -2.65 9.34 6.05
C TYR A 21 -4.09 9.27 6.56
N SER A 22 -5.05 8.87 5.73
CA SER A 22 -6.44 8.68 6.13
C SER A 22 -6.60 7.57 7.18
N LEU A 23 -5.82 6.48 7.09
CA LEU A 23 -5.79 5.42 8.10
C LEU A 23 -5.22 5.92 9.43
N SER A 24 -4.21 6.80 9.40
CA SER A 24 -3.62 7.41 10.60
C SER A 24 -4.65 8.27 11.34
N ILE A 25 -5.39 9.10 10.61
CA ILE A 25 -6.53 9.86 11.17
C ILE A 25 -7.57 8.90 11.75
N GLY A 26 -7.89 7.82 11.04
CA GLY A 26 -8.81 6.79 11.51
C GLY A 26 -8.41 6.17 12.85
N VAL A 27 -7.11 5.89 13.05
CA VAL A 27 -6.56 5.44 14.34
C VAL A 27 -6.75 6.50 15.42
N GLY A 28 -6.49 7.78 15.13
CA GLY A 28 -6.70 8.88 16.08
C GLY A 28 -8.15 9.02 16.53
N ILE A 29 -9.09 8.90 15.59
CA ILE A 29 -10.53 8.90 15.87
C ILE A 29 -10.92 7.67 16.70
N ALA A 30 -10.47 6.48 16.32
CA ALA A 30 -10.73 5.25 17.06
C ALA A 30 -10.18 5.33 18.49
N ARG A 31 -8.99 5.92 18.66
CA ARG A 31 -8.37 6.13 19.97
C ARG A 31 -9.27 6.91 20.92
N ALA A 32 -9.83 8.03 20.45
CA ALA A 32 -10.75 8.85 21.22
C ALA A 32 -12.07 8.12 21.48
N LYS A 33 -12.65 7.49 20.44
CA LYS A 33 -13.94 6.80 20.51
C LYS A 33 -13.93 5.63 21.50
N TYR A 34 -12.88 4.81 21.47
CA TYR A 34 -12.75 3.60 22.29
C TYR A 34 -11.92 3.81 23.56
N LYS A 35 -11.58 5.07 23.88
CA LYS A 35 -10.88 5.47 25.13
C LYS A 35 -9.58 4.71 25.38
N VAL A 36 -8.75 4.56 24.35
CA VAL A 36 -7.43 3.91 24.45
C VAL A 36 -6.34 5.00 24.50
N PRO A 37 -5.98 5.58 25.66
CA PRO A 37 -5.00 6.68 25.70
C PRO A 37 -3.62 6.22 25.20
N ALA A 38 -2.85 7.13 24.60
CA ALA A 38 -1.45 6.85 24.30
C ALA A 38 -0.67 6.65 25.62
N PRO A 39 0.35 5.76 25.68
CA PRO A 39 0.95 4.99 24.59
C PRO A 39 0.27 3.63 24.30
N THR A 40 -0.86 3.33 24.92
CA THR A 40 -1.53 2.03 24.81
C THR A 40 -1.94 1.72 23.36
N ILE A 41 -1.70 0.48 22.94
CA ILE A 41 -1.99 -0.04 21.59
C ILE A 41 -2.91 -1.28 21.58
N THR A 42 -3.43 -1.66 22.74
CA THR A 42 -4.39 -2.77 22.94
C THR A 42 -5.62 -2.27 23.68
N GLY A 43 -6.77 -2.91 23.49
CA GLY A 43 -8.03 -2.49 24.11
C GLY A 43 -9.25 -2.99 23.35
N ASP A 44 -10.09 -2.07 22.89
CA ASP A 44 -11.26 -2.42 22.07
C ASP A 44 -10.83 -3.03 20.73
N GLU A 45 -11.46 -4.14 20.33
CA GLU A 45 -11.13 -4.83 19.08
C GLU A 45 -11.23 -3.92 17.84
N ASN A 46 -12.16 -2.96 17.83
CA ASN A 46 -12.30 -2.04 16.71
C ASN A 46 -11.15 -1.04 16.64
N PHE A 47 -10.64 -0.61 17.80
CA PHE A 47 -9.41 0.18 17.87
C PHE A 47 -8.22 -0.64 17.37
N GLU A 48 -8.08 -1.87 17.85
CA GLU A 48 -6.97 -2.74 17.44
C GLU A 48 -7.00 -3.02 15.94
N ARG A 49 -8.16 -3.30 15.35
CA ARG A 49 -8.31 -3.48 13.90
C ARG A 49 -7.87 -2.24 13.13
N ALA A 50 -8.23 -1.04 13.60
CA ALA A 50 -7.79 0.21 12.97
C ALA A 50 -6.29 0.42 13.08
N PHE A 51 -5.74 0.21 14.28
CA PHE A 51 -4.31 0.32 14.52
C PHE A 51 -3.51 -0.68 13.65
N ARG A 52 -3.93 -1.95 13.61
CA ARG A 52 -3.30 -3.00 12.78
C ARG A 52 -3.45 -2.73 11.28
N THR A 53 -4.56 -2.13 10.84
CA THR A 53 -4.76 -1.74 9.44
C THR A 53 -3.78 -0.65 9.04
N HIS A 54 -3.63 0.38 9.86
CA HIS A 54 -2.65 1.45 9.65
C HIS A 54 -1.21 0.92 9.63
N GLN A 55 -0.81 0.16 10.65
CA GLN A 55 0.56 -0.40 10.75
C GLN A 55 0.88 -1.33 9.60
N ASN A 56 -0.03 -2.22 9.22
CA ASN A 56 0.21 -3.11 8.09
C ASN A 56 0.33 -2.33 6.77
N THR A 57 -0.42 -1.25 6.58
CA THR A 57 -0.25 -0.40 5.38
C THR A 57 1.12 0.27 5.39
N LEU A 58 1.61 0.75 6.54
CA LEU A 58 2.95 1.32 6.67
C LEU A 58 4.03 0.29 6.27
N GLU A 59 3.94 -0.93 6.79
CA GLU A 59 4.87 -2.03 6.45
C GLU A 59 4.85 -2.33 4.95
N GLN A 60 3.67 -2.35 4.32
CA GLN A 60 3.55 -2.62 2.88
C GLN A 60 4.06 -1.47 2.01
N LEU A 61 3.96 -0.21 2.45
CA LEU A 61 4.49 0.94 1.70
C LEU A 61 6.01 0.84 1.51
N VAL A 62 6.74 0.32 2.50
CA VAL A 62 8.20 0.18 2.47
C VAL A 62 8.68 -0.65 1.29
N ILE A 63 7.94 -1.72 0.93
CA ILE A 63 8.27 -2.56 -0.22
C ILE A 63 7.60 -2.07 -1.51
N PHE A 64 6.36 -1.56 -1.41
CA PHE A 64 5.58 -1.13 -2.55
C PHE A 64 6.21 0.07 -3.28
N LEU A 65 6.56 1.14 -2.55
CA LEU A 65 7.03 2.37 -3.19
C LEU A 65 8.34 2.16 -3.97
N PRO A 66 9.39 1.52 -3.41
CA PRO A 66 10.59 1.21 -4.19
C PRO A 66 10.29 0.31 -5.39
N SER A 67 9.44 -0.71 -5.22
CA SER A 67 9.08 -1.63 -6.32
C SER A 67 8.35 -0.91 -7.46
N LEU A 68 7.43 0.01 -7.14
CA LEU A 68 6.74 0.86 -8.11
C LEU A 68 7.74 1.67 -8.93
N TRP A 69 8.64 2.38 -8.25
CA TRP A 69 9.60 3.27 -8.92
C TRP A 69 10.65 2.51 -9.72
N LEU A 70 11.18 1.41 -9.19
CA LEU A 70 12.11 0.55 -9.94
C LEU A 70 11.43 0.02 -11.21
N PHE A 71 10.20 -0.49 -11.11
CA PHE A 71 9.48 -1.00 -12.27
C PHE A 71 9.22 0.11 -13.29
N SER A 72 8.76 1.27 -12.83
CA SER A 72 8.47 2.40 -13.71
C SER A 72 9.71 2.92 -14.43
N ILE A 73 10.86 2.99 -13.76
CA ILE A 73 12.12 3.50 -14.33
C ILE A 73 12.75 2.50 -15.29
N PHE A 74 12.82 1.23 -14.89
CA PHE A 74 13.56 0.21 -15.64
C PHE A 74 12.72 -0.53 -16.68
N ASN A 75 11.39 -0.53 -16.54
CA ASN A 75 10.47 -1.23 -17.44
C ASN A 75 9.52 -0.26 -18.16
N ASN A 76 8.44 0.19 -17.50
CA ASN A 76 7.45 1.08 -18.11
C ASN A 76 6.63 1.87 -17.06
N PRO A 77 6.60 3.22 -17.11
CA PRO A 77 5.86 4.02 -16.13
C PRO A 77 4.35 3.80 -16.13
N VAL A 78 3.73 3.63 -17.30
CA VAL A 78 2.27 3.48 -17.44
C VAL A 78 1.82 2.14 -16.85
N TRP A 79 2.53 1.06 -17.15
CA TRP A 79 2.26 -0.25 -16.56
C TRP A 79 2.54 -0.27 -15.06
N GLY A 80 3.63 0.38 -14.61
CA GLY A 80 3.90 0.53 -13.18
C GLY A 80 2.77 1.23 -12.45
N ALA A 81 2.24 2.32 -13.03
CA ALA A 81 1.11 3.04 -12.48
C ALA A 81 -0.18 2.20 -12.48
N ALA A 82 -0.47 1.43 -13.54
CA ALA A 82 -1.64 0.56 -13.59
C ALA A 82 -1.60 -0.50 -12.47
N ILE A 83 -0.47 -1.19 -12.32
CA ILE A 83 -0.29 -2.20 -11.26
C ILE A 83 -0.33 -1.53 -9.87
N GLY A 84 0.29 -0.36 -9.73
CA GLY A 84 0.24 0.40 -8.49
C GLY A 84 -1.17 0.92 -8.14
N GLY A 85 -2.00 1.24 -9.13
CA GLY A 85 -3.41 1.54 -8.92
C GLY A 85 -4.18 0.34 -8.36
N VAL A 86 -3.91 -0.86 -8.87
CA VAL A 86 -4.45 -2.12 -8.32
C VAL A 86 -4.02 -2.32 -6.86
N TRP A 87 -2.77 -1.98 -6.52
CA TRP A 87 -2.30 -2.02 -5.14
C TRP A 87 -3.12 -1.10 -4.22
N VAL A 88 -3.36 0.15 -4.64
CA VAL A 88 -4.17 1.12 -3.85
C VAL A 88 -5.57 0.59 -3.62
N LEU A 89 -6.24 0.06 -4.67
CA LEU A 89 -7.57 -0.55 -4.54
C LEU A 89 -7.56 -1.77 -3.61
N GLY A 90 -6.52 -2.62 -3.70
CA GLY A 90 -6.32 -3.74 -2.80
C GLY A 90 -6.21 -3.30 -1.33
N ARG A 91 -5.48 -2.21 -1.05
CA ARG A 91 -5.36 -1.65 0.31
C ARG A 91 -6.66 -1.03 0.82
N ILE A 92 -7.46 -0.40 -0.03
CA ILE A 92 -8.81 0.07 0.33
C ILE A 92 -9.70 -1.13 0.71
N GLY A 93 -9.69 -2.19 -0.12
CA GLY A 93 -10.42 -3.42 0.15
C GLY A 93 -9.95 -4.12 1.43
N TYR A 94 -8.63 -4.15 1.67
CA TYR A 94 -8.05 -4.67 2.91
C TYR A 94 -8.56 -3.92 4.14
N ALA A 95 -8.49 -2.58 4.11
CA ALA A 95 -8.91 -1.75 5.23
C ALA A 95 -10.40 -1.91 5.53
N TRP A 96 -11.26 -1.85 4.50
CA TRP A 96 -12.70 -2.02 4.69
C TRP A 96 -13.05 -3.42 5.19
N GLY A 97 -12.42 -4.46 4.63
CA GLY A 97 -12.59 -5.83 5.10
C GLY A 97 -12.24 -5.96 6.57
N TYR A 98 -11.07 -5.46 6.98
CA TYR A 98 -10.59 -5.56 8.36
C TYR A 98 -11.46 -4.78 9.35
N TYR A 99 -11.95 -3.59 8.97
CA TYR A 99 -12.90 -2.84 9.80
C TYR A 99 -14.21 -3.60 10.02
N THR A 100 -14.65 -4.39 9.05
CA THR A 100 -15.88 -5.18 9.16
C THR A 100 -15.68 -6.41 10.04
N ALA A 101 -14.64 -7.21 9.77
CA ALA A 101 -14.29 -8.41 10.52
C ALA A 101 -12.82 -8.79 10.24
N ALA A 102 -12.12 -9.34 11.23
CA ALA A 102 -10.70 -9.67 11.12
C ALA A 102 -10.40 -10.65 9.97
N GLU A 103 -11.32 -11.55 9.66
CA GLU A 103 -11.21 -12.60 8.64
C GLU A 103 -11.41 -12.06 7.22
N LYS A 104 -12.13 -10.93 7.07
CA LYS A 104 -12.48 -10.35 5.75
C LYS A 104 -11.34 -9.56 5.10
N ARG A 105 -10.19 -9.43 5.78
CA ARG A 105 -9.02 -8.71 5.26
C ARG A 105 -8.26 -9.46 4.16
N GLY A 106 -8.45 -10.78 4.06
CA GLY A 106 -7.65 -11.68 3.19
C GLY A 106 -7.61 -11.29 1.70
N PRO A 107 -8.77 -11.11 1.02
CA PRO A 107 -8.77 -10.83 -0.41
C PRO A 107 -8.05 -9.52 -0.79
N GLY A 108 -8.31 -8.43 -0.07
CA GLY A 108 -7.63 -7.15 -0.31
C GLY A 108 -6.13 -7.23 -0.04
N PHE A 109 -5.72 -7.98 0.99
CA PHE A 109 -4.32 -8.28 1.25
C PHE A 109 -3.67 -8.99 0.06
N ALA A 110 -4.28 -10.08 -0.42
CA ALA A 110 -3.75 -10.87 -1.52
C ALA A 110 -3.58 -10.04 -2.81
N ILE A 111 -4.59 -9.23 -3.16
CA ILE A 111 -4.52 -8.33 -4.33
C ILE A 111 -3.32 -7.38 -4.22
N ALA A 112 -3.17 -6.71 -3.08
CA ALA A 112 -2.06 -5.78 -2.86
C ALA A 112 -0.70 -6.51 -2.90
N SER A 113 -0.58 -7.67 -2.24
CA SER A 113 0.66 -8.44 -2.23
C SER A 113 1.06 -8.94 -3.62
N LEU A 114 0.11 -9.42 -4.43
CA LEU A 114 0.37 -9.85 -5.80
C LEU A 114 0.79 -8.67 -6.69
N ALA A 115 0.18 -7.49 -6.53
CA ALA A 115 0.59 -6.29 -7.24
C ALA A 115 2.03 -5.87 -6.87
N THR A 116 2.39 -5.88 -5.59
CA THR A 116 3.76 -5.62 -5.14
C THR A 116 4.75 -6.65 -5.71
N LEU A 117 4.39 -7.94 -5.69
CA LEU A 117 5.25 -8.99 -6.21
C LEU A 117 5.48 -8.84 -7.72
N ALA A 118 4.43 -8.51 -8.48
CA ALA A 118 4.55 -8.25 -9.92
C ALA A 118 5.48 -7.07 -10.21
N LEU A 119 5.38 -5.98 -9.45
CA LEU A 119 6.28 -4.83 -9.56
C LEU A 119 7.73 -5.22 -9.22
N LEU A 120 7.94 -5.93 -8.12
CA LEU A 120 9.28 -6.30 -7.65
C LEU A 120 9.98 -7.29 -8.61
N VAL A 121 9.29 -8.37 -9.00
CA VAL A 121 9.83 -9.37 -9.92
C VAL A 121 10.06 -8.76 -11.30
N GLY A 122 9.10 -7.97 -11.80
CA GLY A 122 9.26 -7.26 -13.07
C GLY A 122 10.45 -6.29 -13.05
N SER A 123 10.68 -5.61 -11.92
CA SER A 123 11.87 -4.77 -11.72
C SER A 123 13.15 -5.59 -11.79
N ALA A 124 13.22 -6.71 -11.07
CA ALA A 124 14.41 -7.56 -11.05
C ALA A 124 14.75 -8.09 -12.45
N ILE A 125 13.76 -8.59 -13.20
CA ILE A 125 13.94 -9.08 -14.57
C ILE A 125 14.46 -7.97 -15.48
N ALA A 126 13.84 -6.78 -15.42
CA ALA A 126 14.22 -5.65 -16.27
C ALA A 126 15.64 -5.13 -15.95
N ILE A 127 16.01 -5.07 -14.67
CA ILE A 127 17.33 -4.62 -14.23
C ILE A 127 18.40 -5.63 -14.64
N VAL A 128 18.20 -6.92 -14.34
CA VAL A 128 19.15 -7.98 -14.73
C VAL A 128 19.31 -8.02 -16.25
N GLY A 129 18.21 -7.91 -17.00
CA GLY A 129 18.22 -7.85 -18.46
C GLY A 129 19.07 -6.70 -19.03
N LYS A 130 19.17 -5.57 -18.32
CA LYS A 130 20.04 -4.42 -18.69
C LYS A 130 21.49 -4.56 -18.26
N LEU A 131 21.80 -5.48 -17.35
CA LEU A 131 23.17 -5.74 -16.91
C LEU A 131 23.87 -6.76 -17.82
N ILE A 132 23.09 -7.64 -18.47
CA ILE A 132 23.61 -8.72 -19.32
C ILE A 132 23.61 -8.38 -20.82
N ASN A 133 22.90 -7.34 -21.23
CA ASN A 133 22.81 -6.85 -22.62
C ASN A 133 23.20 -5.37 -22.66
#